data_AF-A0A133VP17-F1
#
_entry.id   AF-A0A133VP17-F1
#
_cell.length_a   1.000
_cell.length_b   1.000
_cell.length_c   1.000
_cell.angle_alpha   90.00
_cell.angle_beta   90.00
_cell.angle_gamma   90.00
#
_symmetry.space_group_name_H-M   'P 1'
#
loop_
_entity.id
_entity.type
_entity.pdbx_description
1 polymer ?
#
loop_
_entity_poly.entity_id
_entity_poly.type
_entity_poly.pdbx_seq_one_letter_code
_entity_poly.pdbx_strand_id
1 'polypeptide(L)'
;MVYENAEKLMKTLKEEVPPGMIGPIGIQGAVPIDEKDRPEFVIFDLSFRVPGDPAIGPTSPYLRYLDVKHEEEYAKFMPSNWKIKEPLDLSMMEIKRAIHEQKLEKIVT
;
A
#
# COMPACT_ATOMS: atom_id res chain seq x y z
N MET A 1 7.02 14.52 0.31
CA MET A 1 7.28 14.25 -1.12
C MET A 1 6.58 13.00 -1.63
N VAL A 2 7.02 11.77 -1.31
CA VAL A 2 6.35 10.55 -1.85
C VAL A 2 4.92 10.36 -1.32
N TYR A 3 4.70 10.55 -0.01
CA TYR A 3 3.36 10.47 0.58
C TYR A 3 2.39 11.53 0.03
N GLU A 4 2.83 12.79 -0.09
CA GLU A 4 2.02 13.87 -0.66
C GLU A 4 1.61 13.58 -2.11
N ASN A 5 2.51 13.01 -2.92
CA ASN A 5 2.19 12.62 -4.30
C ASN A 5 1.18 11.45 -4.32
N ALA A 6 1.33 10.48 -3.42
CA ALA A 6 0.37 9.40 -3.26
C ALA A 6 -1.02 9.92 -2.83
N GLU A 7 -1.09 10.84 -1.86
CA GLU A 7 -2.35 11.44 -1.41
C GLU A 7 -3.07 12.21 -2.52
N LYS A 8 -2.32 13.01 -3.30
CA LYS A 8 -2.87 13.70 -4.47
C LYS A 8 -3.44 12.70 -5.48
N LEU A 9 -2.70 11.63 -5.78
CA LEU A 9 -3.15 10.57 -6.68
C LEU A 9 -4.42 9.88 -6.15
N MET A 10 -4.46 9.52 -4.87
CA MET A 10 -5.64 8.89 -4.26
C MET A 10 -6.87 9.80 -4.31
N LYS A 11 -6.68 11.10 -4.06
CA LYS A 11 -7.75 12.10 -4.18
C LYS A 11 -8.29 12.17 -5.61
N THR A 12 -7.40 12.31 -6.61
CA THR A 12 -7.79 12.35 -8.02
C THR A 12 -8.50 11.08 -8.44
N LEU A 13 -8.00 9.89 -8.08
CA LEU A 13 -8.65 8.62 -8.44
C LEU A 13 -10.05 8.50 -7.82
N LYS A 14 -10.24 8.99 -6.60
CA LYS A 14 -11.57 9.00 -5.96
C LYS A 14 -12.57 9.92 -6.67
N GLU A 15 -12.11 11.05 -7.20
CA GLU A 15 -12.94 12.04 -7.89
C GLU A 15 -13.25 11.61 -9.34
N GLU A 16 -12.23 11.17 -10.08
CA GLU A 16 -12.31 10.88 -11.51
C GLU A 16 -12.74 9.43 -11.82
N VAL A 17 -12.44 8.48 -10.92
CA VAL A 17 -12.72 7.04 -11.12
C VAL A 17 -13.30 6.40 -9.84
N PRO A 18 -14.55 6.73 -9.44
CA PRO A 18 -15.16 6.17 -8.24
C PRO A 18 -15.22 4.63 -8.26
N PRO A 19 -14.98 3.93 -7.13
CA PRO A 19 -14.77 4.45 -5.77
C PRO A 19 -13.35 4.97 -5.48
N GLY A 20 -12.47 4.96 -6.46
CA GLY A 20 -11.05 5.25 -6.35
C GLY A 20 -10.20 3.98 -6.24
N MET A 21 -8.95 4.14 -5.82
CA MET A 21 -8.03 3.02 -5.63
C MET A 21 -8.40 2.23 -4.37
N ILE A 22 -8.53 0.90 -4.52
CA ILE A 22 -8.69 -0.04 -3.42
C ILE A 22 -7.51 -1.01 -3.45
N GLY A 23 -6.82 -1.14 -2.33
CA GLY A 23 -5.65 -2.01 -2.20
C GLY A 23 -4.31 -1.34 -2.60
N PRO A 24 -3.25 -2.13 -2.82
CA PRO A 24 -1.90 -1.61 -3.00
C PRO A 24 -1.68 -1.00 -4.38
N ILE A 25 -0.90 0.08 -4.42
CA ILE A 25 -0.45 0.78 -5.63
C ILE A 25 1.08 0.86 -5.67
N GLY A 26 1.68 0.59 -6.82
CA GLY A 26 3.09 0.84 -7.09
C GLY A 26 3.28 2.17 -7.81
N ILE A 27 4.04 3.10 -7.22
CA ILE A 27 4.43 4.36 -7.87
C ILE A 27 5.88 4.23 -8.30
N GLN A 28 6.12 4.20 -9.61
CA GLN A 28 7.44 3.92 -10.19
C GLN A 28 8.03 5.20 -10.75
N GLY A 29 9.24 5.52 -10.30
CA GLY A 29 9.91 6.76 -10.65
C GLY A 29 11.39 6.75 -10.31
N ALA A 30 12.05 7.86 -10.57
CA ALA A 30 13.45 8.08 -10.23
C ALA A 30 13.63 9.42 -9.50
N VAL A 31 14.69 9.50 -8.70
CA VAL A 31 15.17 10.76 -8.14
C VAL A 31 16.44 11.13 -8.91
N PRO A 32 16.41 12.14 -9.79
CA PRO A 32 17.59 12.56 -10.51
C PRO A 32 18.61 13.14 -9.53
N ILE A 33 19.88 12.89 -9.80
CA ILE A 33 20.98 13.53 -9.08
C ILE A 33 21.11 14.93 -9.68
N ASP A 34 20.53 15.91 -9.01
CA ASP A 34 20.78 17.32 -9.28
C ASP A 34 21.64 17.89 -8.14
N GLU A 35 22.81 18.44 -8.50
CA GLU A 35 23.71 19.08 -7.52
C GLU A 35 23.31 20.53 -7.21
N LYS A 36 22.45 21.13 -8.05
CA LYS A 36 22.03 22.54 -7.94
C LYS A 36 20.64 22.68 -7.32
N ASP A 37 19.74 21.75 -7.61
CA ASP A 37 18.36 21.77 -7.12
C ASP A 37 18.06 20.65 -6.12
N ARG A 38 16.96 20.81 -5.37
CA ARG A 38 16.51 19.79 -4.41
C ARG A 38 16.10 18.54 -5.19
N PRO A 39 16.52 17.33 -4.77
CA PRO A 39 16.12 16.10 -5.45
C PRO A 39 14.59 15.92 -5.48
N GLU A 40 14.03 15.76 -6.67
CA GLU A 40 12.61 15.56 -6.91
C GLU A 40 12.29 14.11 -7.31
N PHE A 41 11.13 13.59 -6.91
CA PHE A 41 10.72 12.26 -7.36
C PHE A 41 9.88 12.36 -8.63
N VAL A 42 10.47 11.96 -9.76
CA VAL A 42 9.84 11.99 -11.08
C VAL A 42 9.20 10.63 -11.36
N ILE A 43 7.88 10.62 -11.57
CA ILE A 43 7.08 9.41 -11.77
C ILE A 43 6.94 9.14 -13.27
N PHE A 44 7.17 7.90 -13.71
CA PHE A 44 7.04 7.48 -15.10
C PHE A 44 5.96 6.43 -15.32
N ASP A 45 5.61 5.66 -14.28
CA ASP A 45 4.63 4.58 -14.38
C ASP A 45 3.89 4.31 -13.06
N LEU A 46 2.68 3.75 -13.15
CA LEU A 46 1.81 3.39 -12.04
C LEU A 46 1.32 1.94 -12.20
N SER A 47 1.50 1.15 -11.15
CA SER A 47 0.90 -0.18 -11.02
C SER A 47 -0.32 -0.10 -10.11
N PHE A 48 -1.53 -0.15 -10.67
CA PHE A 48 -2.80 -0.17 -9.92
C PHE A 48 -3.13 -1.53 -9.29
N ARG A 49 -2.11 -2.20 -8.74
CA ARG A 49 -2.16 -3.50 -8.09
C ARG A 49 -0.88 -3.72 -7.29
N VAL A 50 -0.79 -4.88 -6.63
CA VAL A 50 0.42 -5.34 -5.95
C VAL A 50 1.64 -5.20 -6.89
N PRO A 51 2.69 -4.45 -6.49
CA PRO A 51 3.91 -4.31 -7.27
C PRO A 51 4.65 -5.65 -7.36
N GLY A 52 5.23 -5.92 -8.52
CA GLY A 52 5.88 -7.21 -8.82
C GLY A 52 7.32 -7.36 -8.33
N ASP A 53 7.79 -6.53 -7.39
CA ASP A 53 9.17 -6.57 -6.90
C ASP A 53 9.34 -7.67 -5.82
N PRO A 54 10.07 -8.76 -6.13
CA PRO A 54 10.25 -9.88 -5.21
C PRO A 54 11.10 -9.51 -3.99
N ALA A 55 11.86 -8.41 -4.03
CA ALA A 55 12.71 -7.99 -2.93
C ALA A 55 11.92 -7.29 -1.81
N ILE A 56 10.71 -6.77 -2.07
CA ILE A 56 9.95 -6.00 -1.09
C ILE A 56 9.70 -6.80 0.18
N GLY A 57 9.23 -8.04 0.05
CA GLY A 57 8.92 -8.88 1.21
C GLY A 57 10.12 -9.08 2.16
N PRO A 58 11.23 -9.68 1.69
CA PRO A 58 12.36 -9.99 2.56
C PRO A 58 13.15 -8.75 3.04
N THR A 59 13.13 -7.65 2.29
CA THR A 59 14.02 -6.51 2.57
C THR A 59 13.35 -5.30 3.19
N SER A 60 12.03 -5.13 3.03
CA SER A 60 11.36 -3.88 3.42
C SER A 60 11.40 -3.62 4.93
N PRO A 61 12.02 -2.52 5.39
CA PRO A 61 11.88 -2.09 6.79
C PRO A 61 10.46 -1.61 7.10
N TYR A 62 9.74 -1.10 6.10
CA TYR A 62 8.37 -0.62 6.27
C TYR A 62 7.38 -1.76 6.53
N LEU A 63 7.54 -2.93 5.90
CA LEU A 63 6.68 -4.08 6.21
C LEU A 63 6.88 -4.56 7.65
N ARG A 64 8.12 -4.59 8.14
CA ARG A 64 8.43 -4.91 9.56
C ARG A 64 7.83 -3.88 10.51
N TYR A 65 7.87 -2.60 10.15
CA TYR A 65 7.22 -1.55 10.93
C TYR A 65 5.70 -1.74 10.97
N LEU A 66 5.06 -2.08 9.83
CA LEU A 66 3.62 -2.34 9.77
C LEU A 66 3.23 -3.58 10.59
N ASP A 67 4.05 -4.63 10.58
CA ASP A 67 3.84 -5.85 11.38
C ASP A 67 3.68 -5.48 12.87
N VAL A 68 4.66 -4.77 13.41
CA VAL A 68 4.65 -4.32 14.82
C VAL A 68 3.53 -3.31 15.09
N LYS A 69 3.30 -2.36 14.17
CA LYS A 69 2.31 -1.30 14.35
C LYS A 69 0.88 -1.84 14.43
N HIS A 70 0.56 -2.86 13.64
CA HIS A 70 -0.80 -3.36 13.47
C HIS A 70 -1.07 -4.69 14.19
N GLU A 71 -0.11 -5.23 14.94
CA GLU A 71 -0.19 -6.54 15.61
C GLU A 71 -1.49 -6.72 16.41
N GLU A 72 -1.79 -5.78 17.31
CA GLU A 72 -3.00 -5.82 18.14
C GLU A 72 -4.30 -5.69 17.33
N GLU A 73 -4.25 -4.96 16.22
CA GLU A 73 -5.42 -4.73 15.36
C GLU A 73 -5.78 -6.02 14.63
N TYR A 74 -4.81 -6.64 13.95
CA TYR A 74 -5.07 -7.82 13.14
C TYR A 74 -5.20 -9.10 13.96
N ALA A 75 -4.70 -9.15 15.20
CA ALA A 75 -4.93 -10.27 16.12
C ALA A 75 -6.42 -10.56 16.37
N LYS A 76 -7.31 -9.59 16.11
CA LYS A 76 -8.77 -9.72 16.26
C LYS A 76 -9.42 -10.60 15.20
N PHE A 77 -8.82 -10.71 14.01
CA PHE A 77 -9.45 -11.36 12.84
C PHE A 77 -8.49 -12.21 11.99
N MET A 78 -7.18 -12.14 12.24
CA MET A 78 -6.17 -13.00 11.62
C MET A 78 -5.84 -14.19 12.51
N PRO A 79 -5.32 -15.29 11.95
CA PRO A 79 -4.82 -16.42 12.74
C PRO A 79 -3.74 -16.02 13.74
N SER A 80 -3.63 -16.77 14.83
CA SER A 80 -2.57 -16.58 15.83
C SER A 80 -1.17 -16.66 15.20
N ASN A 81 -0.26 -15.77 15.62
CA ASN A 81 1.10 -15.65 15.12
C ASN A 81 1.22 -15.25 13.62
N TRP A 82 0.17 -14.68 13.03
CA TRP A 82 0.27 -14.07 11.69
C TRP A 82 1.29 -12.93 11.68
N LYS A 83 2.01 -12.79 10.56
CA LYS A 83 2.98 -11.72 10.34
C LYS A 83 2.88 -11.13 8.94
N ILE A 84 3.12 -9.83 8.82
CA ILE A 84 3.23 -9.12 7.56
C ILE A 84 4.64 -9.34 7.00
N LYS A 85 4.74 -10.13 5.94
CA LYS A 85 5.99 -10.49 5.26
C LYS A 85 6.08 -9.94 3.86
N GLU A 86 4.96 -9.74 3.19
CA GLU A 86 4.88 -9.23 1.84
C GLU A 86 3.65 -8.32 1.64
N PRO A 87 3.61 -7.48 0.59
CA PRO A 87 2.47 -6.58 0.36
C PRO A 87 1.11 -7.31 0.20
N LEU A 88 1.13 -8.59 -0.21
CA LEU A 88 -0.08 -9.38 -0.34
C LEU A 88 -0.72 -9.66 1.04
N ASP A 89 0.07 -9.78 2.10
CA ASP A 89 -0.46 -9.96 3.46
C ASP A 89 -1.36 -8.80 3.88
N LEU A 90 -1.04 -7.57 3.45
CA LEU A 90 -1.88 -6.38 3.69
C LEU A 90 -3.24 -6.50 3.01
N SER A 91 -3.27 -7.06 1.79
CA SER A 91 -4.52 -7.29 1.07
C SER A 91 -5.36 -8.37 1.76
N MET A 92 -4.71 -9.44 2.23
CA MET A 92 -5.37 -10.48 3.00
C MET A 92 -5.94 -9.98 4.33
N MET A 93 -5.19 -9.11 5.02
CA MET A 93 -5.63 -8.44 6.23
C MET A 93 -6.88 -7.60 5.96
N GLU A 94 -6.90 -6.81 4.89
CA GLU A 94 -8.06 -5.98 4.53
C GLU A 94 -9.29 -6.85 4.21
N ILE A 95 -9.10 -7.97 3.49
CA ILE A 95 -10.19 -8.92 3.23
C ILE A 95 -10.75 -9.51 4.53
N LYS A 96 -9.88 -9.97 5.44
CA LYS A 96 -10.31 -10.54 6.72
C LYS A 96 -10.99 -9.51 7.61
N ARG A 97 -10.47 -8.28 7.64
CA ARG A 97 -11.08 -7.14 8.32
C ARG A 97 -12.47 -6.84 7.75
N ALA A 98 -12.60 -6.73 6.43
CA ALA A 98 -13.87 -6.42 5.79
C ALA A 98 -14.93 -7.51 6.05
N ILE A 99 -14.53 -8.79 6.08
CA ILE A 99 -15.44 -9.88 6.50
C ILE A 99 -15.83 -9.73 7.98
N HIS A 100 -14.86 -9.49 8.86
CA HIS A 100 -15.10 -9.31 10.30
C HIS A 100 -16.04 -8.11 10.59
N GLU A 101 -15.89 -7.02 9.84
CA GLU A 101 -16.69 -5.80 9.96
C GLU A 101 -17.98 -5.80 9.12
N GLN A 102 -18.27 -6.88 8.37
CA GLN A 102 -19.42 -6.96 7.46
C GLN A 102 -19.46 -5.84 6.40
N LYS A 103 -18.31 -5.54 5.79
CA LYS A 103 -18.10 -4.48 4.78
C LYS A 103 -17.40 -4.99 3.52
N LEU A 104 -17.52 -6.28 3.21
CA LEU A 104 -16.83 -6.90 2.07
C LEU A 104 -17.18 -6.21 0.74
N GLU A 105 -18.42 -5.75 0.60
CA GLU A 105 -18.93 -5.02 -0.57
C GLU A 105 -18.18 -3.72 -0.88
N LYS A 106 -17.38 -3.20 0.06
CA LYS A 106 -16.60 -1.97 -0.15
C LYS A 106 -15.26 -2.20 -0.82
N ILE A 107 -14.79 -3.45 -0.86
CA ILE A 107 -13.43 -3.78 -1.34
C ILE A 107 -13.44 -4.74 -2.54
N VAL A 108 -14.62 -5.15 -2.99
CA VAL A 108 -14.82 -5.99 -4.17
C VAL A 108 -15.70 -5.24 -5.18
N THR A 109 -15.46 -5.47 -6.45
CA THR A 109 -16.20 -4.89 -7.58
C THR A 109 -16.84 -5.99 -8.40
#